data_AF-A0A7H4PAG5-F1
#
_entry.id   AF-A0A7H4PAG5-F1
#
_cell.length_a   1.000
_cell.length_b   1.000
_cell.length_c   1.000
_cell.angle_alpha   90.00
_cell.angle_beta   90.00
_cell.angle_gamma   90.00
#
_symmetry.space_group_name_H-M   'P 1'
#
loop_
_entity.id
_entity.type
_entity.pdbx_description
1 polymer ?
#
loop_
_entity_poly.entity_id
_entity_poly.type
_entity_poly.pdbx_seq_one_letter_code
_entity_poly.pdbx_strand_id
1 'polypeptide(L)'
;MVYAVKPGDGSAREQAASCQRVLGGLANIAQQYATKRYRSNVINWGMLPLQMEALPEFEVGDFIYIPGIKSALETNMSQITAFVISPQHPVKEISLYMEGLTASEREIIKSGELN
;
A
#
# COMPACT_ATOMS: atom_id res chain seq x y z
N MET A 1 1.44 -7.66 -4.49
CA MET A 1 1.14 -6.22 -4.46
C MET A 1 0.16 -5.92 -5.58
N VAL A 2 -0.88 -5.12 -5.32
CA VAL A 2 -1.90 -4.78 -6.31
C VAL A 2 -1.91 -3.27 -6.53
N TYR A 3 -2.00 -2.85 -7.81
CA TYR A 3 -2.17 -1.45 -8.19
C TYR A 3 -3.58 -1.19 -8.72
N ALA A 4 -4.20 -0.07 -8.33
CA ALA A 4 -5.48 0.37 -8.87
C ALA A 4 -5.62 1.89 -8.90
N VAL A 5 -6.27 2.43 -9.93
CA VAL A 5 -6.48 3.89 -10.07
C VAL A 5 -7.44 4.43 -9.00
N LYS A 6 -8.61 3.78 -8.83
CA LYS A 6 -9.62 4.12 -7.81
C LYS A 6 -10.25 2.87 -7.17
N PRO A 7 -9.50 2.09 -6.37
CA PRO A 7 -10.07 0.93 -5.70
C PRO A 7 -11.17 1.35 -4.72
N GLY A 8 -12.28 0.62 -4.74
CA GLY A 8 -13.45 0.86 -3.88
C GLY A 8 -14.58 1.68 -4.51
N ASP A 9 -14.53 2.00 -5.80
CA ASP A 9 -15.62 2.61 -6.59
C ASP A 9 -16.70 1.56 -6.96
N GLY A 10 -17.28 0.93 -5.94
CA GLY A 10 -18.21 -0.20 -6.04
C GLY A 10 -18.42 -0.88 -4.69
N SER A 11 -18.81 -2.17 -4.66
CA SER A 11 -18.93 -2.91 -3.39
C SER A 11 -17.56 -3.06 -2.72
N ALA A 12 -17.28 -2.26 -1.69
CA ALA A 12 -16.08 -2.41 -0.85
C ALA A 12 -16.22 -3.65 0.05
N ARG A 13 -15.98 -4.82 -0.55
CA ARG A 13 -16.02 -6.15 0.10
C ARG A 13 -14.73 -6.42 0.84
N GLU A 14 -14.82 -6.77 2.11
CA GLU A 14 -13.68 -7.13 2.96
C GLU A 14 -12.87 -8.30 2.39
N GLN A 15 -13.56 -9.21 1.70
CA GLN A 15 -12.96 -10.37 1.03
C GLN A 15 -11.86 -9.94 0.04
N ALA A 16 -11.98 -8.75 -0.58
CA ALA A 16 -10.97 -8.24 -1.49
C ALA A 16 -9.61 -7.97 -0.82
N ALA A 17 -9.60 -7.57 0.46
CA ALA A 17 -8.37 -7.36 1.23
C ALA A 17 -7.87 -8.67 1.87
N SER A 18 -8.77 -9.45 2.47
CA SER A 18 -8.40 -10.72 3.13
C SER A 18 -7.74 -11.72 2.17
N CYS A 19 -8.27 -11.89 0.95
CA CYS A 19 -7.71 -12.80 -0.04
C CYS A 19 -6.31 -12.37 -0.47
N GLN A 20 -6.03 -11.06 -0.56
CA GLN A 20 -4.69 -10.56 -0.86
C GLN A 20 -3.73 -10.95 0.24
N ARG A 21 -4.10 -10.74 1.50
CA ARG A 21 -3.25 -11.04 2.65
C ARG A 21 -2.97 -12.55 2.79
N VAL A 22 -3.98 -13.39 2.60
CA VAL A 22 -3.84 -14.87 2.61
C VAL A 22 -2.87 -15.35 1.55
N LEU A 23 -2.85 -14.71 0.38
CA LEU A 23 -1.92 -15.02 -0.72
C LEU A 23 -0.54 -14.36 -0.56
N GLY A 24 -0.24 -13.77 0.61
CA GLY A 24 1.06 -13.12 0.88
C GLY A 24 1.16 -11.67 0.41
N GLY A 25 0.04 -11.03 0.08
CA GLY A 25 -0.02 -9.59 -0.17
C GLY A 25 0.31 -8.77 1.08
N LEU A 26 1.21 -7.80 0.93
CA LEU A 26 1.70 -6.94 2.03
C LEU A 26 1.32 -5.47 1.85
N ALA A 27 0.98 -5.05 0.63
CA ALA A 27 0.71 -3.66 0.30
C ALA A 27 -0.15 -3.55 -0.96
N ASN A 28 -0.92 -2.46 -0.99
CA ASN A 28 -1.62 -1.96 -2.16
C ASN A 28 -1.10 -0.57 -2.50
N ILE A 29 -0.94 -0.27 -3.79
CA ILE A 29 -0.62 1.07 -4.28
C ILE A 29 -1.84 1.57 -5.07
N ALA A 30 -2.30 2.79 -4.78
CA ALA A 30 -3.40 3.38 -5.54
C ALA A 30 -3.10 4.83 -5.95
N GLN A 31 -3.72 5.35 -7.01
CA GLN A 31 -3.69 6.80 -7.22
C GLN A 31 -4.54 7.49 -6.16
N GLN A 32 -5.73 6.95 -5.91
CA GLN A 32 -6.64 7.46 -4.90
C GLN A 32 -7.54 6.34 -4.39
N TYR A 33 -7.72 6.24 -3.07
CA TYR A 33 -8.77 5.36 -2.52
C TYR A 33 -10.12 6.08 -2.62
N ALA A 34 -11.07 5.50 -3.36
CA ALA A 34 -12.37 6.14 -3.61
C ALA A 34 -13.24 6.26 -2.36
N THR A 35 -13.09 5.31 -1.42
CA THR A 35 -13.82 5.31 -0.14
C THR A 35 -12.90 4.96 1.02
N LYS A 36 -13.19 5.54 2.19
CA LYS A 36 -12.50 5.19 3.46
C LYS A 36 -12.59 3.70 3.77
N ARG A 37 -13.69 3.03 3.37
CA ARG A 37 -13.97 1.64 3.70
C ARG A 37 -12.95 0.66 3.12
N TYR A 38 -12.61 0.78 1.84
CA TYR A 38 -11.64 -0.13 1.23
C TYR A 38 -10.24 0.06 1.84
N ARG A 39 -9.82 1.32 2.05
CA ARG A 39 -8.58 1.66 2.74
C ARG A 39 -8.53 1.05 4.15
N SER A 40 -9.61 1.17 4.94
CA SER A 40 -9.70 0.56 6.26
C SER A 40 -9.60 -0.96 6.20
N ASN A 41 -10.19 -1.62 5.20
CA ASN A 41 -10.03 -3.07 5.05
C ASN A 41 -8.56 -3.45 4.81
N VAL A 42 -7.84 -2.72 3.94
CA VAL A 42 -6.40 -2.96 3.69
C VAL A 42 -5.61 -2.85 5.01
N ILE A 43 -5.87 -1.80 5.79
CA ILE A 43 -5.21 -1.56 7.08
C ILE A 43 -5.55 -2.66 8.09
N ASN A 44 -6.82 -3.02 8.23
CA ASN A 44 -7.26 -4.04 9.19
C ASN A 44 -6.57 -5.39 8.94
N TRP A 45 -6.27 -5.72 7.68
CA TRP A 45 -5.51 -6.92 7.31
C TRP A 45 -3.99 -6.78 7.45
N GLY A 46 -3.51 -5.72 8.12
CA GLY A 46 -2.09 -5.45 8.37
C GLY A 46 -1.32 -5.07 7.11
N MET A 47 -2.00 -4.70 6.02
CA MET A 47 -1.36 -4.31 4.76
C MET A 47 -1.17 -2.80 4.67
N LEU A 48 -0.19 -2.37 3.88
CA LEU A 48 0.11 -0.95 3.66
C LEU A 48 -0.81 -0.37 2.57
N PRO A 49 -1.64 0.65 2.87
CA PRO A 49 -2.47 1.33 1.89
C PRO A 49 -1.71 2.48 1.20
N LEU A 50 -0.66 2.15 0.45
CA LEU A 50 0.19 3.13 -0.23
C LEU A 50 -0.56 3.85 -1.36
N GLN A 51 -0.15 5.08 -1.62
CA GLN A 51 -0.67 5.94 -2.67
C GLN A 51 0.45 6.58 -3.49
N MET A 52 0.17 6.94 -4.73
CA MET A 52 1.10 7.67 -5.59
C MET A 52 0.35 8.65 -6.50
N GLU A 53 0.86 9.88 -6.65
CA GLU A 53 0.27 10.87 -7.56
C GLU A 53 0.73 10.68 -9.01
N ALA A 54 1.97 10.22 -9.20
CA ALA A 54 2.52 9.97 -10.51
C ALA A 54 1.83 8.78 -11.20
N LEU A 55 1.90 8.75 -12.53
CA LEU A 55 1.50 7.56 -13.27
C LEU A 55 2.42 6.38 -12.90
N PRO A 56 1.86 5.17 -12.82
CA PRO A 56 2.64 3.98 -12.49
C PRO A 56 3.57 3.69 -13.68
N GLU A 57 4.85 3.64 -13.40
CA GLU A 57 5.88 3.25 -14.37
C GLU A 57 6.54 1.95 -13.90
N PHE A 58 5.69 0.95 -13.64
CA PHE A 58 6.05 -0.41 -13.27
C PHE A 58 5.02 -1.39 -13.86
N GLU A 59 5.47 -2.61 -14.14
CA GLU A 59 4.67 -3.64 -14.78
C GLU A 59 4.55 -4.91 -13.90
N VAL A 60 3.70 -5.85 -14.33
CA VAL A 60 3.58 -7.14 -13.65
C VAL A 60 4.90 -7.90 -13.77
N GLY A 61 5.51 -8.21 -12.63
CA GLY A 61 6.82 -8.86 -12.55
C GLY A 61 7.92 -7.97 -11.98
N ASP A 62 7.69 -6.66 -11.93
CA ASP A 62 8.61 -5.74 -11.25
C ASP A 62 8.48 -5.85 -9.73
N PHE A 63 9.57 -5.56 -9.04
CA PHE A 63 9.64 -5.52 -7.59
C PHE A 63 9.64 -4.07 -7.10
N ILE A 64 8.89 -3.79 -6.03
CA ILE A 64 8.95 -2.49 -5.35
C ILE A 64 9.65 -2.66 -4.01
N TYR A 65 10.77 -1.97 -3.86
CA TYR A 65 11.56 -1.95 -2.66
C TYR A 65 11.33 -0.64 -1.89
N ILE A 66 10.94 -0.76 -0.62
CA ILE A 66 10.70 0.38 0.27
C ILE A 66 11.67 0.28 1.45
N PRO A 67 12.75 1.09 1.50
CA PRO A 67 13.66 1.08 2.63
C PRO A 67 13.00 1.65 3.89
N GLY A 68 13.31 1.04 5.04
CA GLY A 68 12.98 1.64 6.34
C GLY A 68 11.48 1.77 6.67
N ILE A 69 10.60 0.94 6.11
CA ILE A 69 9.15 1.06 6.27
C ILE A 69 8.68 1.08 7.75
N LYS A 70 9.36 0.33 8.63
CA LYS A 70 9.06 0.33 10.07
C LYS A 70 9.30 1.68 10.72
N SER A 71 10.43 2.33 10.40
CA SER A 71 10.74 3.67 10.91
C SER A 71 9.83 4.72 10.29
N ALA A 72 9.47 4.55 9.01
CA ALA A 72 8.50 5.43 8.37
C ALA A 72 7.17 5.41 9.14
N LEU A 73 6.71 4.24 9.64
CA LEU A 73 5.46 4.09 10.42
C LEU A 73 5.44 4.92 11.71
N GLU A 74 6.58 5.40 12.20
CA GLU A 74 6.66 6.25 13.39
C GLU A 74 6.50 7.75 13.07
N THR A 75 6.57 8.11 11.79
CA THR A 75 6.42 9.48 11.29
C THR A 75 5.04 9.72 10.67
N ASN A 76 4.73 10.95 10.24
CA ASN A 76 3.47 11.26 9.57
C ASN A 76 3.38 10.73 8.11
N MET A 77 4.40 10.01 7.60
CA MET A 77 4.40 9.24 6.34
C MET A 77 3.84 9.98 5.11
N SER A 78 4.00 11.30 5.07
CA SER A 78 3.56 12.13 3.95
C SER A 78 4.39 11.90 2.68
N GLN A 79 5.57 11.29 2.81
CA GLN A 79 6.43 10.96 1.68
C GLN A 79 7.32 9.75 2.00
N ILE A 80 7.27 8.74 1.15
CA ILE A 80 7.97 7.46 1.25
C ILE A 80 8.70 7.26 -0.07
N THR A 81 10.03 7.29 -0.04
CA THR A 81 10.85 6.93 -1.19
C THR A 81 10.82 5.41 -1.39
N ALA A 82 10.54 4.98 -2.61
CA ALA A 82 10.56 3.58 -3.00
C ALA A 82 11.26 3.41 -4.35
N PHE A 83 11.64 2.18 -4.68
CA PHE A 83 12.39 1.87 -5.89
C PHE A 83 11.72 0.72 -6.64
N VAL A 84 11.48 0.93 -7.94
CA VAL A 84 11.08 -0.11 -8.88
C VAL A 84 12.33 -0.82 -9.37
N ILE A 85 12.38 -2.12 -9.17
CA ILE A 85 13.46 -3.01 -9.59
C ILE A 85 12.88 -3.93 -10.65
N SER A 86 13.35 -3.75 -11.89
CA SER A 86 12.94 -4.54 -13.05
C SER A 86 14.14 -5.34 -13.57
N PRO A 87 13.93 -6.57 -14.08
CA PRO A 87 14.99 -7.28 -14.79
C PRO A 87 15.33 -6.65 -16.15
N GLN A 88 14.41 -5.88 -16.75
CA GLN A 88 14.56 -5.32 -18.09
C GLN A 88 14.98 -3.83 -18.08
N HIS A 89 14.71 -3.12 -16.98
CA HIS A 89 14.91 -1.67 -16.89
C HIS A 89 15.83 -1.27 -15.72
N PRO A 90 16.54 -0.14 -15.82
CA PRO A 90 17.28 0.41 -14.69
C PRO A 90 16.39 0.65 -13.48
N VAL A 91 16.97 0.56 -12.28
CA VAL A 91 16.27 0.88 -11.04
C VAL A 91 15.72 2.30 -11.11
N LYS A 92 14.44 2.44 -10.79
CA LYS A 92 13.75 3.72 -10.85
C LYS A 92 13.20 4.13 -9.48
N GLU A 93 13.47 5.36 -9.08
CA GLU A 93 12.89 5.93 -7.89
C GLU A 93 11.42 6.36 -8.13
N ILE A 94 10.55 6.04 -7.17
CA ILE A 94 9.16 6.50 -7.12
C ILE A 94 8.87 7.09 -5.73
N SER A 95 7.95 8.05 -5.71
CA SER A 95 7.45 8.63 -4.47
C SER A 95 6.09 8.05 -4.15
N LEU A 96 5.97 7.46 -2.96
CA LEU A 96 4.73 6.94 -2.40
C LEU A 96 4.35 7.76 -1.17
N TYR A 97 3.10 7.68 -0.74
CA TYR A 97 2.65 8.27 0.52
C TYR A 97 1.53 7.42 1.12
N MET A 98 1.17 7.72 2.36
CA MET A 98 -0.09 7.26 2.93
C MET A 98 -0.84 8.45 3.50
N GLU A 99 -2.13 8.56 3.20
CA GLU A 99 -2.99 9.47 3.93
C GLU A 99 -2.94 9.16 5.44
N GLY A 100 -3.13 10.20 6.26
CA GLY A 100 -2.93 10.15 7.70
C GLY A 100 -3.49 8.88 8.36
N LEU A 101 -2.62 8.19 9.09
CA LEU A 101 -2.97 7.04 9.91
C LEU A 101 -3.23 7.48 11.35
N THR A 102 -4.27 6.95 11.96
CA THR A 102 -4.47 7.04 13.40
C THR A 102 -3.42 6.20 14.13
N ALA A 103 -3.21 6.45 15.43
CA ALA A 103 -2.30 5.64 16.24
C ALA A 103 -2.71 4.16 16.24
N SER A 104 -4.01 3.85 16.32
CA SER A 104 -4.51 2.48 16.27
C SER A 104 -4.22 1.79 14.93
N GLU A 105 -4.42 2.49 13.81
CA GLU A 105 -4.14 1.94 12.48
C GLU A 105 -2.65 1.64 12.28
N ARG A 106 -1.76 2.48 12.83
CA ARG A 106 -0.32 2.20 12.82
C ARG A 106 0.03 0.93 13.57
N GLU A 107 -0.56 0.71 14.74
CA GLU A 107 -0.29 -0.49 15.53
C GLU A 107 -0.80 -1.76 14.85
N ILE A 108 -1.96 -1.71 14.18
CA ILE A 108 -2.47 -2.84 13.36
C ILE A 108 -1.50 -3.19 12.23
N ILE A 109 -0.95 -2.20 11.53
CA ILE A 109 0.03 -2.43 10.46
C ILE A 109 1.33 -3.01 11.03
N LYS A 110 1.77 -2.54 12.20
CA LYS A 110 2.99 -3.05 12.87
C LYS A 110 2.82 -4.48 13.36
N SER A 111 1.66 -4.84 13.91
CA SER A 111 1.36 -6.21 14.35
C SER A 111 1.15 -7.15 13.19
N GLY A 112 0.74 -6.64 12.02
CA GLY A 112 0.50 -7.42 10.81
C GLY A 112 -0.79 -8.24 10.85
N GLU A 113 -1.70 -7.95 11.80
CA GLU A 113 -2.84 -8.78 12.19
C GLU A 113 -4.10 -7.97 12.58
N LEU A 114 -5.28 -8.57 12.36
CA LEU A 114 -6.58 -8.22 12.96
C LEU A 114 -6.64 -8.78 14.40
N ASN A 115 -7.00 -7.94 15.39
CA ASN A 115 -7.53 -8.43 16.66
C ASN A 115 -8.98 -8.90 16.49
#